data_AF-A0A927B640-F1
#
_entry.id   AF-A0A927B640-F1
#
_cell.length_a   1.000
_cell.length_b   1.000
_cell.length_c   1.000
_cell.angle_alpha   90.00
_cell.angle_beta   90.00
_cell.angle_gamma   90.00
#
_symmetry.space_group_name_H-M   'P 1'
#
loop_
_entity.id
_entity.type
_entity.pdbx_description
1 polymer ?
#
loop_
_entity_poly.entity_id
_entity_poly.type
_entity_poly.pdbx_seq_one_letter_code
_entity_poly.pdbx_strand_id
1 'polypeptide(L)' 'MSGRKQKKQDIQGKWLREALAKQGVTVYRLAKELGYSREKFYRHINNKTYLSSESLAEIARKFPTMNMRFVLTGEGTPTL' A
#
# COMPACT_ATOMS: atom_id res chain seq x y z
N MET A 1 5.16 -0.45 33.78
CA MET A 1 5.07 0.29 32.49
C MET A 1 5.03 -0.71 31.35
N SER A 2 3.84 -1.20 30.99
CA SER A 2 3.68 -2.16 29.88
C SER A 2 3.44 -1.39 28.59
N GLY A 3 4.53 -0.86 28.01
CA GLY A 3 4.51 -0.36 26.64
C GLY A 3 4.28 -1.54 25.70
N ARG A 4 3.01 -1.84 25.42
CA ARG A 4 2.63 -2.78 24.36
C ARG A 4 3.26 -2.26 23.07
N LYS A 5 4.40 -2.83 22.67
CA LYS A 5 4.84 -2.78 21.28
C LYS A 5 3.72 -3.42 20.48
N GLN A 6 2.80 -2.59 19.99
CA GLN A 6 1.85 -2.99 18.95
C GLN A 6 2.69 -3.70 17.90
N LYS A 7 2.49 -5.02 17.74
CA LYS A 7 2.99 -5.70 16.55
C LYS A 7 2.42 -4.86 15.41
N LYS A 8 3.27 -4.08 14.73
CA LYS A 8 2.91 -3.47 13.46
C LYS A 8 2.35 -4.65 12.69
N GLN A 9 1.05 -4.67 12.44
CA GLN A 9 0.53 -5.59 11.45
C GLN A 9 1.35 -5.26 10.22
N ASP A 10 2.23 -6.18 9.83
CA ASP A 10 3.14 -5.97 8.74
C ASP A 10 2.27 -5.73 7.52
N ILE A 11 2.14 -4.46 7.10
CA ILE A 11 1.36 -4.07 5.94
C ILE A 11 1.97 -4.85 4.78
N GLN A 12 1.31 -5.92 4.35
CA GLN A 12 1.89 -6.79 3.36
C GLN A 12 1.75 -6.14 2.00
N GLY A 13 2.87 -5.93 1.31
CA GLY A 13 2.84 -5.29 0.01
C GLY A 13 2.12 -6.12 -1.06
N LYS A 14 1.83 -7.41 -0.78
CA LYS A 14 0.94 -8.22 -1.62
C LYS A 14 -0.46 -7.60 -1.76
N TRP A 15 -1.00 -6.99 -0.71
CA TRP A 15 -2.33 -6.38 -0.73
C TRP A 15 -2.35 -5.12 -1.61
N LEU A 16 -1.29 -4.30 -1.54
CA LEU A 16 -1.13 -3.18 -2.47
C LEU A 16 -1.08 -3.68 -3.93
N ARG A 17 -0.33 -4.75 -4.19
CA ARG A 17 -0.24 -5.34 -5.54
C ARG A 17 -1.60 -5.82 -6.05
N GLU A 18 -2.38 -6.49 -5.20
CA GLU A 18 -3.72 -6.96 -5.55
C GLU A 18 -4.69 -5.80 -5.81
N ALA A 19 -4.66 -4.76 -4.98
CA ALA A 19 -5.47 -3.56 -5.17
C ALA A 19 -5.16 -2.85 -6.49
N LEU A 20 -3.87 -2.71 -6.82
CA LEU A 20 -3.43 -2.15 -8.10
C LEU A 20 -3.88 -2.98 -9.29
N ALA A 21 -3.73 -4.32 -9.21
CA ALA A 21 -4.13 -5.23 -10.27
C ALA A 21 -5.64 -5.16 -10.56
N LYS A 22 -6.48 -5.07 -9.53
CA LYS A 22 -7.94 -4.93 -9.69
C LYS A 22 -8.36 -3.61 -10.33
N GLN A 23 -7.56 -2.56 -10.17
CA GLN A 23 -7.80 -1.27 -10.82
C GLN A 23 -7.15 -1.15 -12.20
N GLY A 24 -6.44 -2.18 -12.68
CA GLY A 24 -5.65 -2.09 -13.91
C GLY A 24 -4.50 -1.08 -13.84
N VAL A 25 -4.03 -0.75 -12.63
CA VAL A 25 -2.94 0.20 -12.40
C VAL A 25 -1.64 -0.57 -12.24
N THR A 26 -0.61 -0.16 -12.97
CA THR A 26 0.74 -0.73 -12.82
C THR A 26 1.51 -0.02 -11.72
N VAL A 27 2.48 -0.70 -11.11
CA VAL A 27 3.42 -0.09 -10.15
C VAL A 27 4.17 1.09 -10.78
N TYR A 28 4.45 1.04 -12.08
CA TYR A 28 5.04 2.16 -12.81
C TYR A 28 4.13 3.38 -12.82
N ARG A 29 2.85 3.21 -13.15
CA ARG A 29 1.87 4.31 -13.13
C ARG A 29 1.72 4.88 -11.72
N LEU A 30 1.58 4.00 -10.71
CA LEU A 30 1.54 4.40 -9.30
C LEU A 30 2.73 5.29 -8.92
N ALA A 31 3.94 4.83 -9.26
CA ALA A 31 5.16 5.55 -8.95
C ALA A 31 5.24 6.91 -9.64
N LYS A 32 4.80 6.98 -10.90
CA LYS A 32 4.74 8.22 -11.68
C LYS A 32 3.75 9.22 -11.09
N GLU A 33 2.55 8.79 -10.72
CA GLU A 33 1.49 9.65 -10.15
C GLU A 33 1.86 10.22 -8.77
N LEU A 34 2.68 9.48 -8.01
CA LEU A 34 3.12 9.86 -6.67
C LEU A 34 4.50 10.54 -6.64
N GLY A 35 5.20 10.62 -7.78
CA GLY A 35 6.56 11.19 -7.82
C GLY A 35 7.61 10.37 -7.06
N TYR A 36 7.39 9.06 -6.89
CA TYR A 36 8.31 8.17 -6.16
C TYR A 36 9.07 7.23 -7.11
N SER A 37 10.15 6.63 -6.60
CA SER A 37 10.85 5.57 -7.33
C SER A 37 10.00 4.31 -7.39
N ARG A 38 10.00 3.62 -8.55
CA ARG A 38 9.40 2.29 -8.70
C ARG A 38 9.92 1.30 -7.66
N GLU A 39 11.22 1.41 -7.36
CA GLU A 39 11.90 0.52 -6.44
C GLU A 39 11.30 0.58 -5.03
N LYS A 40 10.87 1.76 -4.56
CA LYS A 40 10.19 1.92 -3.27
C LYS A 40 8.97 0.98 -3.16
N PHE A 41 8.15 0.91 -4.21
CA PHE A 41 6.98 0.04 -4.25
C PHE A 41 7.35 -1.43 -4.43
N TYR A 42 8.33 -1.76 -5.26
CA TYR A 42 8.77 -3.15 -5.40
C TYR A 42 9.39 -3.71 -4.12
N ARG A 43 10.16 -2.91 -3.37
CA ARG A 43 10.65 -3.30 -2.05
C ARG A 43 9.50 -3.52 -1.09
N HIS A 44 8.44 -2.70 -1.17
CA HIS A 44 7.23 -2.91 -0.38
C HIS A 44 6.46 -4.17 -0.77
N ILE A 45 6.19 -4.38 -2.05
CA ILE A 45 5.47 -5.55 -2.60
C ILE A 45 6.18 -6.86 -2.23
N ASN A 46 7.51 -6.86 -2.19
CA ASN A 46 8.32 -8.01 -1.78
C ASN A 46 8.54 -8.09 -0.26
N ASN A 47 7.81 -7.30 0.54
CA ASN A 47 7.92 -7.21 2.00
C ASN A 47 9.34 -6.92 2.51
N LYS A 48 10.20 -6.28 1.71
CA LYS A 48 11.55 -5.85 2.10
C LYS A 48 11.53 -4.54 2.89
N THR A 49 10.54 -3.69 2.62
CA THR A 49 10.34 -2.40 3.30
C THR A 49 8.85 -2.13 3.47
N TYR A 50 8.48 -1.20 4.34
CA TYR A 50 7.10 -0.75 4.47
C TYR A 50 6.95 0.68 3.96
N LEU A 51 5.83 0.97 3.30
CA LEU A 51 5.47 2.35 2.98
C LEU A 51 5.14 3.11 4.27
N SER A 52 5.54 4.38 4.34
CA SER A 52 5.16 5.25 5.45
C SER A 52 3.65 5.55 5.40
N SER A 53 3.08 5.93 6.54
CA SER A 53 1.69 6.39 6.63
C SER A 53 1.40 7.55 5.66
N GLU A 54 2.37 8.44 5.45
CA GLU A 54 2.28 9.54 4.49
C GLU A 54 2.15 9.04 3.04
N SER A 55 3.01 8.10 2.63
CA SER A 55 2.91 7.50 1.30
C SER A 55 1.59 6.74 1.10
N LEU A 56 1.08 6.09 2.14
CA LEU A 56 -0.22 5.41 2.10
C LEU A 56 -1.38 6.42 2.00
N ALA A 57 -1.30 7.55 2.72
CA ALA A 57 -2.28 8.62 2.62
C ALA A 57 -2.27 9.31 1.24
N GLU A 58 -1.10 9.43 0.60
CA GLU A 58 -1.02 9.92 -0.79
C GLU A 58 -1.64 8.95 -1.79
N ILE A 59 -1.43 7.64 -1.62
CA ILE A 59 -2.09 6.62 -2.43
C ILE A 59 -3.61 6.78 -2.31
N ALA A 60 -4.14 6.91 -1.09
CA ALA A 60 -5.56 7.10 -0.83
C ALA A 60 -6.13 8.35 -1.54
N ARG A 61 -5.37 9.44 -1.55
CA ARG A 61 -5.76 10.70 -2.22
C ARG A 61 -5.75 10.59 -3.75
N LYS A 62 -4.78 9.90 -4.32
CA LYS A 62 -4.61 9.78 -5.78
C LYS A 62 -5.45 8.66 -6.40
N PHE A 63 -5.76 7.63 -5.62
CA PHE A 63 -6.52 6.46 -6.05
C PHE A 63 -7.74 6.29 -5.13
N PRO A 64 -8.76 7.19 -5.22
CA PRO A 64 -9.90 7.19 -4.31
C PRO A 64 -10.77 5.94 -4.44
N THR A 65 -10.69 5.21 -5.55
CA THR A 65 -11.38 3.92 -5.77
C THR A 65 -10.63 2.73 -5.13
N MET A 66 -9.44 2.96 -4.58
CA MET A 66 -8.66 1.95 -3.86
C MET A 66 -9.17 1.80 -2.45
N ASN A 67 -9.50 0.56 -2.06
CA ASN A 67 -9.85 0.28 -0.68
C ASN A 67 -8.59 0.25 0.19
N MET A 68 -8.31 1.34 0.89
CA MET A 68 -7.15 1.44 1.77
C MET A 68 -7.23 0.52 2.98
N ARG A 69 -8.43 0.15 3.44
CA ARG A 69 -8.57 -0.87 4.49
C ARG A 69 -7.98 -2.19 4.00
N PHE A 70 -8.32 -2.61 2.78
CA PHE A 70 -7.73 -3.79 2.17
C PHE A 70 -6.21 -3.68 2.03
N VAL A 71 -5.68 -2.54 1.58
CA VAL A 71 -4.23 -2.33 1.45
C VAL A 71 -3.50 -2.45 2.81
N LEU A 72 -4.14 -2.02 3.90
CA LEU A 72 -3.55 -2.00 5.23
C LEU A 72 -3.68 -3.33 5.98
N THR A 73 -4.81 -4.04 5.82
CA THR A 73 -5.15 -5.21 6.65
C THR A 73 -5.41 -6.49 5.86
N GLY A 74 -5.55 -6.40 4.53
CA GLY A 74 -6.00 -7.49 3.68
C GLY A 74 -7.48 -7.83 3.81
N GLU A 75 -8.24 -7.06 4.58
CA GLU A 75 -9.67 -7.30 4.79
C GLU A 75 -10.54 -6.55 3.78
N GLY A 76 -11.59 -7.23 3.29
CA GLY A 76 -12.55 -6.67 2.36
C GLY A 76 -12.17 -6.85 0.89
N THR A 77 -12.76 -6.03 0.02
CA THR A 77 -12.48 -6.03 -1.42
C THR A 77 -11.37 -5.03 -1.76
N PRO A 78 -10.48 -5.30 -2.72
CA PRO A 78 -9.38 -4.38 -3.07
C PRO A 78 -9.84 -3.04 -3.70
N THR A 79 -11.08 -3.00 -4.16
CA THR A 79 -11.76 -1.82 -4.70
C THR A 79 -12.94 -1.45 -3.82
N LEU A 80 -13.26 -0.16 -3.76
CA LEU A 80 -14.49 0.36 -3.14
C LEU A 80 -15.71 0.14 -4.04
#